data_AF-A0AAU8G4Y3-F1
#
_entry.id   AF-A0AAU8G4Y3-F1
#
_cell.length_a   1.000
_cell.length_b   1.000
_cell.length_c   1.000
_cell.angle_alpha   90.00
_cell.angle_beta   90.00
_cell.angle_gamma   90.00
#
_symmetry.space_group_name_H-M   'P 1'
#
loop_
_entity.id
_entity.type
_entity.pdbx_description
1 polymer ?
#
loop_
_entity_poly.entity_id
_entity_poly.type
_entity_poly.pdbx_seq_one_letter_code
_entity_poly.pdbx_strand_id
1 'polypeptide(L)'
;MSQRVGSRGPDEAGAQHARVVAALRRATGEGDRDAVRALVAPAATLWVDAAGSDDATPGAAEGGDETARALCRVLGPGPGVEVAVCSVNGADGLVVRHDGVVTGVVSVAVRSDRVSEAWVVLSPPKLERWNRD
;
A
#
# COMPACT_ATOMS: atom_id res chain seq x y z
N MET A 1 1.18 -2.20 41.06
CA MET A 1 1.05 -3.60 40.59
C MET A 1 1.01 -3.55 39.07
N SER A 2 2.09 -4.01 38.42
CA SER A 2 2.39 -3.77 37.00
C SER A 2 1.31 -4.26 36.04
N GLN A 3 0.88 -3.38 35.15
CA GLN A 3 0.17 -3.78 33.93
C GLN A 3 1.17 -4.45 33.00
N ARG A 4 0.91 -5.71 32.64
CA ARG A 4 1.68 -6.44 31.64
C ARG A 4 1.47 -5.75 30.29
N VAL A 5 2.51 -5.10 29.77
CA VAL A 5 2.63 -4.77 28.35
C VAL A 5 2.71 -6.11 27.63
N GLY A 6 1.57 -6.60 27.14
CA GLY A 6 1.51 -7.81 26.34
C GLY A 6 2.23 -7.55 25.02
N SER A 7 3.33 -8.26 24.76
CA SER A 7 3.92 -8.35 23.43
C SER A 7 2.87 -8.95 22.49
N ARG A 8 2.45 -8.19 21.47
CA ARG A 8 1.56 -8.71 20.40
C ARG A 8 2.23 -9.92 19.76
N GLY A 9 1.54 -11.06 19.76
CA GLY A 9 2.02 -12.27 19.10
C GLY A 9 2.01 -12.12 17.57
N PRO A 10 2.71 -13.00 16.83
CA PRO A 10 2.76 -12.99 15.36
C PRO A 10 1.38 -12.93 14.70
N ASP A 11 0.40 -13.65 15.25
CA ASP A 11 -0.97 -13.73 14.74
C ASP A 11 -1.73 -12.40 14.87
N GLU A 12 -1.51 -11.66 15.98
CA GLU A 12 -2.14 -10.35 16.19
C GLU A 12 -1.53 -9.28 15.28
N ALA A 13 -0.21 -9.35 15.06
CA ALA A 13 0.48 -8.47 14.11
C ALA A 13 -0.01 -8.72 12.67
N GLY A 14 -0.17 -9.98 12.27
CA GLY A 14 -0.76 -10.35 10.98
C GLY A 14 -2.20 -9.86 10.82
N ALA A 15 -3.04 -10.07 11.83
CA ALA A 15 -4.43 -9.58 11.82
C ALA A 15 -4.50 -8.04 11.80
N GLN A 16 -3.60 -7.34 12.49
CA GLN A 16 -3.48 -5.89 12.43
C GLN A 16 -3.10 -5.42 11.03
N HIS A 17 -2.08 -6.03 10.44
CA HIS A 17 -1.62 -5.72 9.10
C HIS A 17 -2.75 -5.90 8.06
N ALA A 18 -3.43 -7.05 8.09
CA ALA A 18 -4.56 -7.35 7.19
C ALA A 18 -5.69 -6.31 7.32
N ARG A 19 -6.04 -5.89 8.56
CA ARG A 19 -7.06 -4.85 8.78
C ARG A 19 -6.66 -3.52 8.16
N VAL A 20 -5.42 -3.08 8.31
CA VAL A 20 -4.94 -1.81 7.75
C VAL A 20 -4.89 -1.87 6.23
N VAL A 21 -4.44 -2.98 5.63
CA VAL A 21 -4.43 -3.17 4.17
C VAL A 21 -5.86 -3.14 3.60
N ALA A 22 -6.80 -3.83 4.24
CA ALA A 22 -8.20 -3.82 3.84
C ALA A 22 -8.84 -2.43 3.96
N ALA A 23 -8.56 -1.70 5.06
CA ALA A 23 -9.04 -0.35 5.26
C ALA A 23 -8.44 0.63 4.23
N LEU A 24 -7.15 0.51 3.93
CA LEU A 24 -6.47 1.32 2.92
C LEU A 24 -7.08 1.12 1.54
N ARG A 25 -7.24 -0.14 1.11
CA ARG A 25 -7.89 -0.49 -0.17
C ARG A 25 -9.28 0.12 -0.29
N ARG A 26 -10.07 0.01 0.78
CA ARG A 26 -11.43 0.55 0.81
C ARG A 26 -11.41 2.07 0.67
N ALA A 27 -10.64 2.77 1.52
CA ALA A 27 -10.59 4.22 1.54
C ALA A 27 -10.08 4.79 0.20
N THR A 28 -9.04 4.19 -0.39
CA THR A 28 -8.53 4.64 -1.69
C THR A 28 -9.53 4.35 -2.81
N GLY A 29 -10.20 3.20 -2.80
CA GLY A 29 -11.22 2.84 -3.79
C GLY A 29 -12.48 3.72 -3.72
N GLU A 30 -12.84 4.20 -2.53
CA GLU A 30 -13.92 5.17 -2.32
C GLU A 30 -13.48 6.62 -2.61
N GLY A 31 -12.19 6.86 -2.85
CA GLY A 31 -11.64 8.20 -3.01
C GLY A 31 -11.63 9.03 -1.72
N ASP A 32 -11.80 8.39 -0.55
CA ASP A 32 -11.85 9.04 0.76
C ASP A 32 -10.43 9.38 1.24
N ARG A 33 -9.95 10.56 0.83
CA ARG A 33 -8.61 11.06 1.14
C ARG A 33 -8.40 11.28 2.64
N ASP A 34 -9.45 11.60 3.39
CA ASP A 34 -9.36 11.85 4.83
C ASP A 34 -9.22 10.52 5.59
N ALA A 35 -9.97 9.49 5.19
CA ALA A 35 -9.78 8.14 5.71
C ALA A 35 -8.39 7.58 5.38
N VAL A 36 -7.88 7.79 4.16
CA VAL A 36 -6.51 7.40 3.81
C VAL A 36 -5.49 8.11 4.70
N ARG A 37 -5.62 9.43 4.87
CA ARG A 37 -4.75 10.22 5.76
C ARG A 37 -4.79 9.73 7.21
N ALA A 38 -5.95 9.33 7.72
CA ALA A 38 -6.09 8.79 9.08
C ALA A 38 -5.37 7.45 9.28
N LEU A 39 -5.23 6.65 8.21
CA LEU A 39 -4.52 5.37 8.20
C LEU A 39 -3.00 5.52 8.07
N VAL A 40 -2.47 6.71 7.77
CA VAL A 40 -1.04 6.94 7.56
C VAL A 40 -0.41 7.59 8.81
N ALA A 41 0.79 7.14 9.18
CA ALA A 41 1.54 7.73 10.27
C ALA A 41 2.07 9.13 9.88
N PRO A 42 2.15 10.10 10.79
CA PRO A 42 2.62 11.45 10.46
C PRO A 42 4.03 11.50 9.84
N ALA A 43 4.90 10.58 10.21
CA ALA A 43 6.27 10.45 9.70
C ALA A 43 6.42 9.33 8.66
N ALA A 44 5.32 8.89 8.03
CA ALA A 44 5.39 7.81 7.07
C ALA A 44 6.19 8.20 5.83
N THR A 45 6.81 7.20 5.21
CA THR A 45 7.52 7.37 3.94
C THR A 45 7.05 6.33 2.93
N LEU A 46 6.88 6.75 1.69
CA LEU A 46 6.58 5.87 0.56
C LEU A 46 7.69 5.95 -0.48
N TRP A 47 8.16 4.82 -0.97
CA TRP A 47 9.13 4.74 -2.07
C TRP A 47 8.48 4.20 -3.34
N VAL A 48 8.81 4.82 -4.48
CA VAL A 48 8.32 4.43 -5.80
C VAL A 48 9.47 3.91 -6.65
N ASP A 49 9.34 2.68 -7.11
CA ASP A 49 10.15 2.06 -8.14
C ASP A 49 9.40 2.08 -9.47
N ALA A 50 9.77 3.00 -10.35
CA ALA A 50 9.13 3.19 -11.65
C ALA A 50 10.13 3.11 -12.81
N ALA A 51 11.22 2.34 -12.66
CA ALA A 51 12.23 2.21 -13.71
C ALA A 51 11.59 1.68 -15.02
N GLY A 52 11.75 2.43 -16.11
CA GLY A 52 11.18 2.08 -17.42
C GLY A 52 9.66 2.33 -17.54
N SER A 53 9.05 3.08 -16.63
CA SER A 53 7.67 3.56 -16.76
C SER A 53 7.65 4.91 -17.48
N ASP A 54 6.73 5.08 -18.43
CA ASP A 54 6.46 6.38 -19.07
C ASP A 54 5.46 7.23 -18.25
N ASP A 55 4.72 6.58 -17.34
CA ASP A 55 3.62 7.19 -16.58
C ASP A 55 4.00 7.57 -15.14
N ALA A 56 5.17 7.13 -14.66
CA ALA A 56 5.58 7.33 -13.27
C ALA A 56 7.07 7.62 -13.12
N THR A 57 7.38 8.48 -12.14
CA THR A 57 8.76 8.85 -11.78
C THR A 57 9.19 8.14 -10.50
N PRO A 58 10.38 7.52 -10.44
CA PRO A 58 10.93 6.99 -9.20
C PRO A 58 11.17 8.10 -8.16
N GLY A 59 11.04 7.77 -6.88
CA GLY A 59 11.27 8.75 -5.82
C GLY A 59 10.74 8.32 -4.46
N ALA A 60 10.71 9.26 -3.53
CA ALA A 60 10.13 9.08 -2.20
C ALA A 60 9.14 10.21 -1.90
N ALA A 61 8.03 9.84 -1.24
CA ALA A 61 7.08 10.74 -0.62
C ALA A 61 7.30 10.68 0.90
N GLU A 62 7.76 11.78 1.49
CA GLU A 62 8.09 11.85 2.91
C GLU A 62 7.01 12.61 3.69
N GLY A 63 6.67 12.07 4.86
CA GLY A 63 5.59 12.59 5.71
C GLY A 63 4.23 12.00 5.38
N GLY A 64 3.35 11.98 6.37
CA GLY A 64 2.05 11.32 6.30
C GLY A 64 1.14 11.89 5.22
N ASP A 65 1.20 13.21 5.01
CA ASP A 65 0.40 13.91 4.00
C ASP A 65 0.78 13.52 2.57
N GLU A 66 2.07 13.54 2.26
CA GLU A 66 2.57 13.23 0.92
C GLU A 66 2.46 11.73 0.65
N THR A 67 2.72 10.90 1.67
CA THR A 67 2.48 9.46 1.61
C THR A 67 1.00 9.14 1.33
N ALA A 68 0.06 9.78 2.04
CA ALA A 68 -1.37 9.57 1.80
C ALA A 68 -1.80 9.99 0.39
N ARG A 69 -1.28 11.13 -0.11
CA ARG A 69 -1.53 11.59 -1.48
C ARG A 69 -0.98 10.62 -2.52
N ALA A 70 0.25 10.12 -2.33
CA ALA A 70 0.86 9.15 -3.21
C ALA A 70 0.05 7.84 -3.25
N LEU A 71 -0.38 7.32 -2.09
CA LEU A 71 -1.27 6.16 -2.02
C LEU A 71 -2.59 6.39 -2.74
N CYS A 72 -3.23 7.55 -2.58
CA CYS A 72 -4.45 7.89 -3.30
C CYS A 72 -4.25 7.96 -4.83
N ARG A 73 -3.08 8.40 -5.30
CA ARG A 73 -2.78 8.45 -6.75
C ARG A 73 -2.60 7.04 -7.33
N VAL A 74 -1.93 6.15 -6.61
CA VAL A 74 -1.62 4.80 -7.07
C VAL A 74 -2.83 3.85 -6.97
N LEU A 75 -3.60 3.96 -5.89
CA LEU A 75 -4.68 3.03 -5.54
C LEU A 75 -6.08 3.61 -5.77
N GLY A 76 -6.17 4.83 -6.31
CA GLY A 76 -7.42 5.53 -6.55
C GLY A 76 -8.24 4.87 -7.67
N PRO A 77 -9.55 5.12 -7.71
CA PRO A 77 -10.41 4.60 -8.77
C PRO A 77 -10.10 5.26 -10.12
N GLY A 78 -10.31 4.50 -11.19
CA GLY A 78 -10.19 4.97 -12.56
C GLY A 78 -10.86 3.99 -13.53
N PRO A 79 -11.14 4.40 -14.78
CA PRO A 79 -11.62 3.48 -15.81
C PRO A 79 -10.67 2.29 -15.95
N GLY A 80 -11.19 1.06 -15.94
CA GLY A 80 -10.39 -0.16 -16.07
C GLY A 80 -9.51 -0.51 -14.87
N VAL A 81 -9.50 0.32 -13.80
CA VAL A 81 -8.66 0.10 -12.63
C VAL A 81 -9.33 -0.82 -11.62
N GLU A 82 -8.62 -1.88 -11.24
CA GLU A 82 -9.00 -2.78 -10.16
C GLU A 82 -7.89 -2.86 -9.12
N VAL A 83 -8.24 -2.79 -7.84
CA VAL A 83 -7.31 -2.99 -6.73
C VAL A 83 -7.74 -4.21 -5.92
N ALA A 84 -6.83 -5.16 -5.73
CA ALA A 84 -7.06 -6.40 -5.00
C ALA A 84 -6.02 -6.60 -3.89
N VAL A 85 -6.43 -7.24 -2.79
CA VAL A 85 -5.49 -7.72 -1.77
C VAL A 85 -4.87 -9.03 -2.29
N CYS A 86 -3.54 -9.12 -2.23
CA CYS A 86 -2.79 -10.33 -2.60
C CYS A 86 -1.63 -10.52 -1.62
N SER A 87 -1.15 -11.76 -1.46
CA SER A 87 0.08 -12.00 -0.72
C SER A 87 1.29 -11.46 -1.49
N VAL A 88 1.98 -10.47 -0.91
CA VAL A 88 3.23 -9.90 -1.40
C VAL A 88 4.31 -10.20 -0.37
N ASN A 89 5.32 -10.99 -0.76
CA ASN A 89 6.41 -11.42 0.14
C ASN A 89 5.93 -12.08 1.45
N GLY A 90 4.79 -12.79 1.42
CA GLY A 90 4.23 -13.49 2.58
C GLY A 90 3.38 -12.62 3.52
N ALA A 91 3.10 -11.37 3.17
CA ALA A 91 2.17 -10.49 3.88
C ALA A 91 1.12 -9.92 2.92
N ASP A 92 -0.02 -9.47 3.44
CA ASP A 92 -1.03 -8.82 2.59
C ASP A 92 -0.48 -7.53 1.99
N GLY A 93 -0.56 -7.40 0.67
CA GLY A 93 -0.28 -6.19 -0.09
C GLY A 93 -1.42 -5.91 -1.07
N LEU A 94 -1.24 -4.87 -1.88
CA LEU A 94 -2.22 -4.46 -2.89
C LEU A 94 -1.64 -4.59 -4.29
N VAL A 95 -2.43 -5.15 -5.19
CA VAL A 95 -2.11 -5.25 -6.62
C VAL A 95 -3.10 -4.39 -7.38
N VAL A 96 -2.56 -3.50 -8.21
CA VAL A 96 -3.30 -2.64 -9.12
C VAL A 96 -3.29 -3.29 -10.50
N ARG A 97 -4.48 -3.47 -11.07
CA ARG A 97 -4.67 -3.91 -12.44
C ARG A 97 -5.33 -2.82 -13.26
N HIS A 98 -4.87 -2.66 -14.49
CA HIS A 98 -5.55 -1.87 -15.51
C HIS A 98 -5.95 -2.83 -16.65
N ASP A 99 -7.25 -2.95 -16.91
CA ASP A 99 -7.80 -3.87 -17.92
C ASP A 99 -7.25 -5.30 -17.79
N GLY A 100 -7.14 -5.79 -16.55
CA GLY A 100 -6.64 -7.12 -16.21
C GLY A 100 -5.11 -7.26 -16.11
N VAL A 101 -4.34 -6.28 -16.57
CA VAL A 101 -2.87 -6.29 -16.51
C VAL A 101 -2.39 -5.66 -15.21
N VAL A 102 -1.51 -6.33 -14.47
CA VAL A 102 -0.87 -5.78 -13.27
C VAL A 102 0.04 -4.62 -13.66
N THR A 103 -0.30 -3.42 -13.22
CA THR A 103 0.43 -2.16 -13.46
C THR A 103 1.06 -1.59 -12.20
N GLY A 104 0.72 -2.15 -11.03
CA GLY A 104 1.30 -1.73 -9.77
C GLY A 104 1.21 -2.77 -8.68
N VAL A 105 2.23 -2.80 -7.81
CA VAL A 105 2.22 -3.57 -6.56
C VAL A 105 2.59 -2.64 -5.42
N VAL A 106 1.79 -2.65 -4.36
CA VAL A 106 2.00 -1.86 -3.14
C VAL A 106 2.15 -2.80 -1.94
N SER A 107 3.26 -2.65 -1.23
CA SER A 107 3.48 -3.26 0.09
C SER A 107 3.54 -2.17 1.14
N VAL A 108 3.12 -2.49 2.37
CA VAL A 108 3.16 -1.53 3.48
C VAL A 108 3.81 -2.16 4.70
N ALA A 109 4.39 -1.33 5.57
CA ALA A 109 4.67 -1.70 6.96
C ALA A 109 3.66 -1.02 7.87
N VAL A 110 3.13 -1.78 8.83
CA VAL A 110 2.13 -1.29 9.78
C VAL A 110 2.74 -1.19 11.17
N ARG A 111 2.52 -0.05 11.84
CA ARG A 111 2.88 0.21 13.24
C ARG A 111 1.73 0.96 13.89
N SER A 112 1.28 0.48 15.05
CA SER A 112 0.19 1.12 15.82
C SER A 112 -1.06 1.41 14.97
N ASP A 113 -1.52 0.41 14.22
CA ASP A 113 -2.70 0.49 13.33
C ASP A 113 -2.59 1.54 12.20
N ARG A 114 -1.38 1.98 11.86
CA ARG A 114 -1.11 2.92 10.77
C ARG A 114 0.00 2.44 9.84
N VAL A 115 -0.07 2.85 8.58
CA VAL A 115 1.02 2.70 7.61
C VAL A 115 2.17 3.59 8.04
N SER A 116 3.30 2.98 8.39
CA SER A 116 4.55 3.69 8.69
C SER A 116 5.46 3.80 7.47
N GLU A 117 5.42 2.80 6.59
CA GLU A 117 6.24 2.73 5.38
C GLU A 117 5.43 2.11 4.25
N ALA A 118 5.70 2.49 3.01
CA ALA A 118 5.10 1.89 1.83
C ALA A 118 6.12 1.76 0.69
N TRP A 119 6.01 0.70 -0.09
CA TRP A 119 6.80 0.48 -1.29
C TRP A 119 5.86 0.23 -2.45
N VAL A 120 6.03 1.01 -3.51
CA VAL A 120 5.26 0.94 -4.74
C VAL A 120 6.18 0.53 -5.86
N VAL A 121 5.83 -0.55 -6.57
CA VAL A 121 6.50 -0.98 -7.79
C VAL A 121 5.56 -0.72 -8.96
N LEU A 122 5.95 0.22 -9.83
CA LEU A 122 5.30 0.58 -11.09
C LEU A 122 6.19 0.28 -12.31
N SER A 123 7.39 -0.25 -12.09
CA SER A 123 8.36 -0.60 -13.15
C SER A 123 7.82 -1.74 -14.03
N PRO A 124 7.54 -1.53 -15.33
CA PRO A 124 7.03 -2.58 -16.21
C PRO A 124 7.94 -3.82 -16.26
N PRO A 125 9.29 -3.70 -16.40
CA PRO A 125 10.18 -4.85 -16.36
C PRO A 125 10.08 -5.69 -15.07
N LYS A 126 9.79 -5.06 -13.92
CA LYS A 126 9.62 -5.77 -12.64
C LYS A 126 8.24 -6.43 -12.52
N LEU A 127 7.25 -5.87 -13.19
CA LEU A 127 5.87 -6.36 -13.20
C LEU A 127 5.63 -7.46 -14.24
N GLU A 128 6.54 -7.68 -15.19
CA GLU A 128 6.45 -8.80 -16.15
C GLU A 128 6.16 -10.14 -15.46
N ARG A 129 6.77 -10.41 -14.30
CA ARG A 129 6.56 -11.67 -13.57
C ARG A 129 5.15 -11.80 -12.99
N TRP A 130 4.47 -10.70 -12.72
CA TRP A 130 3.09 -10.67 -12.23
C TRP A 130 2.06 -10.87 -13.35
N ASN A 131 2.48 -10.66 -14.60
CA ASN A 131 1.66 -10.75 -15.81
C ASN A 131 1.99 -11.98 -16.65
N ARG A 132 2.79 -12.91 -16.12
CA ARG A 132 2.93 -14.24 -16.70
C ARG A 132 1.93 -15.17 -16.00
N ASP A 133 1.07 -15.77 -16.80
CA ASP A 133 0.13 -16.82 -16.38
C ASP A 133 0.85 -18.00 -15.70
#